data_AF-A0A4Y2APB0-F1
#
_entry.id   AF-A0A4Y2APB0-F1
#
_cell.length_a   1.000
_cell.length_b   1.000
_cell.length_c   1.000
_cell.angle_alpha   90.00
_cell.angle_beta   90.00
_cell.angle_gamma   90.00
#
_symmetry.space_group_name_H-M   'P 1'
#
loop_
_entity.id
_entity.type
_entity.pdbx_description
1 polymer ?
#
loop_
_entity_poly.entity_id
_entity_poly.type
_entity_poly.pdbx_seq_one_letter_code
_entity_poly.pdbx_strand_id
1 'polypeptide(L)'
;MEKGSSAEELIKSFPPGGESYSKALQQLQSRFGKEDLLIEVYVRDLLSLVLLKNSQQKFSLRKLYDNLESKLRALEVLGVARDKYEAMLYPLVESSLPDDTLRAWQRFGAINRGHRENRK
;
A
#
# COMPACT_ATOMS: atom_id res chain seq x y z
N MET A 1 -3.23 -6.39 16.90
CA MET A 1 -4.42 -5.84 17.58
C MET A 1 -3.97 -4.84 18.60
N GLU A 2 -4.52 -3.63 18.58
CA GLU A 2 -4.20 -2.59 19.57
C GLU A 2 -4.91 -2.88 20.89
N LYS A 3 -4.24 -2.63 22.02
CA LYS A 3 -4.82 -2.78 23.36
C LYS A 3 -5.93 -1.74 23.55
N GLY A 4 -7.06 -2.17 24.12
CA GLY A 4 -8.26 -1.35 24.30
C GLY A 4 -9.10 -1.15 23.03
N SER A 5 -8.77 -1.83 21.93
CA SER A 5 -9.57 -1.75 20.71
C SER A 5 -10.87 -2.52 20.83
N SER A 6 -11.89 -2.11 20.06
CA SER A 6 -13.18 -2.82 20.02
C SER A 6 -13.03 -4.29 19.56
N ALA A 7 -12.02 -4.61 18.75
CA ALA A 7 -11.69 -5.98 18.38
C ALA A 7 -11.16 -6.79 19.57
N GLU A 8 -10.40 -6.17 20.48
CA GLU A 8 -9.91 -6.80 21.71
C GLU A 8 -11.02 -7.11 22.69
N GLU A 9 -11.92 -6.15 22.91
CA GLU A 9 -13.10 -6.35 23.75
C GLU A 9 -13.99 -7.47 23.21
N LEU A 10 -14.17 -7.52 21.89
CA LEU A 10 -14.94 -8.58 21.24
C LEU A 10 -14.33 -9.95 21.52
N ILE A 11 -13.02 -10.16 21.32
CA ILE A 11 -12.38 -11.46 21.60
C ILE A 11 -12.47 -11.82 23.08
N LYS A 12 -12.26 -10.86 23.99
CA LYS A 12 -12.32 -11.08 25.45
C LYS A 12 -13.72 -11.45 25.94
N SER A 13 -14.77 -11.12 25.19
CA SER A 13 -16.15 -11.47 25.55
C SER A 13 -16.49 -12.96 25.34
N PHE A 14 -15.67 -13.69 24.58
CA PHE A 14 -15.88 -15.12 24.36
C PHE A 14 -15.24 -15.97 25.46
N PRO A 15 -15.92 -17.03 25.94
CA PRO A 15 -15.31 -17.96 26.89
C PRO A 15 -14.20 -18.78 26.21
N PRO A 16 -13.10 -19.11 26.91
CA PRO A 16 -12.04 -19.95 26.36
C PRO A 16 -12.57 -21.37 26.10
N GLY A 17 -12.67 -21.75 24.82
CA GLY A 17 -13.21 -23.05 24.41
C GLY A 17 -13.13 -23.26 22.89
N GLY A 18 -13.03 -24.51 22.45
CA GLY A 18 -12.80 -24.88 21.04
C GLY A 18 -13.79 -24.25 20.05
N GLU A 19 -15.10 -24.35 20.35
CA GLU A 19 -16.15 -23.75 19.52
C GLU A 19 -16.23 -22.23 19.61
N SER A 20 -15.69 -21.63 20.68
CA SER A 20 -15.70 -20.17 20.85
C SER A 20 -14.76 -19.49 19.87
N TYR A 21 -13.65 -20.14 19.49
CA TYR A 21 -12.67 -19.55 18.56
C TYR A 21 -13.25 -19.34 17.16
N SER A 22 -13.99 -20.32 16.62
CA SER A 22 -14.61 -20.19 15.31
C SER A 22 -15.69 -19.10 15.30
N LYS A 23 -16.52 -19.03 16.35
CA LYS A 23 -17.54 -17.98 16.51
C LYS A 23 -16.93 -16.58 16.67
N ALA A 24 -15.86 -16.45 17.44
CA ALA A 24 -15.13 -15.19 17.60
C ALA A 24 -14.53 -14.73 16.26
N LEU A 25 -13.95 -15.66 15.49
CA LEU A 25 -13.36 -15.38 14.19
C LEU A 25 -14.42 -14.95 13.16
N GLN A 26 -15.57 -15.63 13.14
CA GLN A 26 -16.71 -15.24 12.29
C GLN A 26 -17.25 -13.85 12.66
N GLN A 27 -17.39 -13.53 13.94
CA GLN A 27 -17.83 -12.19 14.35
C GLN A 27 -16.80 -11.11 14.03
N LEU A 28 -15.50 -11.39 14.18
CA LEU A 28 -14.44 -10.47 13.76
C LEU A 28 -14.52 -10.19 12.26
N GLN A 29 -14.65 -11.23 11.45
CA GLN A 29 -14.80 -11.09 10.00
C GLN A 29 -16.07 -10.31 9.64
N SER A 30 -17.22 -10.64 10.24
CA SER A 30 -18.47 -9.93 9.95
C SER A 30 -18.41 -8.45 10.33
N ARG A 31 -17.76 -8.12 11.46
CA ARG A 31 -17.72 -6.74 11.98
C ARG A 31 -16.63 -5.89 11.35
N PHE A 32 -15.45 -6.47 11.12
CA PHE A 32 -14.24 -5.75 10.71
C PHE A 32 -13.70 -6.18 9.33
N GLY A 33 -14.07 -7.35 8.82
CA GLY A 33 -13.69 -7.86 7.50
C GLY A 33 -14.54 -7.26 6.36
N LYS A 34 -14.75 -5.94 6.39
CA LYS A 34 -15.47 -5.22 5.32
C LYS A 34 -14.49 -4.93 4.18
N GLU A 35 -14.29 -5.90 3.31
CA GLU A 35 -13.27 -5.88 2.26
C GLU A 35 -13.37 -4.62 1.37
N ASP A 36 -14.57 -4.22 0.95
CA ASP A 36 -14.78 -3.01 0.14
C ASP A 36 -14.27 -1.74 0.81
N LEU A 37 -14.52 -1.59 2.12
CA LEU A 37 -14.02 -0.45 2.89
C LEU A 37 -12.50 -0.51 3.06
N LEU A 38 -11.94 -1.70 3.25
CA LEU A 38 -10.50 -1.88 3.36
C LEU A 38 -9.80 -1.52 2.04
N ILE A 39 -10.38 -1.92 0.90
CA ILE A 39 -9.90 -1.52 -0.43
C ILE A 39 -9.88 0.00 -0.54
N GLU A 40 -10.96 0.69 -0.16
CA GLU A 40 -11.02 2.15 -0.20
C GLU A 40 -9.95 2.80 0.67
N VAL A 41 -9.74 2.30 1.89
CA VAL A 41 -8.69 2.80 2.80
C VAL A 41 -7.30 2.63 2.18
N TYR A 42 -6.99 1.46 1.62
CA TYR A 42 -5.69 1.24 0.99
C TYR A 42 -5.47 2.10 -0.26
N VAL A 43 -6.49 2.30 -1.08
CA VAL A 43 -6.43 3.23 -2.22
C VAL A 43 -6.21 4.66 -1.74
N ARG A 44 -6.91 5.10 -0.69
CA ARG A 44 -6.74 6.43 -0.10
C ARG A 44 -5.34 6.63 0.49
N ASP A 45 -4.77 5.60 1.13
CA ASP A 45 -3.40 5.62 1.63
C ASP A 45 -2.39 5.76 0.49
N LEU A 46 -2.58 5.03 -0.62
CA LEU A 46 -1.75 5.15 -1.82
C LEU A 46 -1.78 6.56 -2.40
N LEU A 47 -2.97 7.15 -2.52
CA LEU A 47 -3.12 8.54 -2.98
C LEU A 47 -2.47 9.53 -2.00
N SER A 48 -2.56 9.28 -0.70
CA SER A 48 -1.93 10.11 0.33
C SER A 48 -0.40 10.11 0.19
N LEU A 49 0.22 8.99 -0.17
CA LEU A 49 1.66 8.93 -0.45
C LEU A 49 2.06 9.85 -1.63
N VAL A 50 1.23 9.95 -2.66
CA VAL A 50 1.45 10.87 -3.78
C VAL A 50 1.34 12.33 -3.32
N LEU A 51 0.34 12.65 -2.50
CA LEU A 51 0.14 14.01 -2.00
C LEU A 51 1.25 14.45 -1.02
N LEU A 52 1.79 13.52 -0.23
CA LEU A 52 2.89 13.77 0.71
C LEU A 52 4.20 14.17 0.02
N LYS A 53 4.39 13.86 -1.27
CA LYS A 53 5.50 14.41 -2.06
C LYS A 53 5.54 15.94 -2.00
N ASN A 54 4.37 16.59 -2.02
CA ASN A 54 4.26 18.04 -2.11
C ASN A 54 4.47 18.75 -0.77
N SER A 55 4.51 18.03 0.36
CA SER A 55 4.51 18.62 1.71
C SER A 55 5.91 18.99 2.25
N GLN A 56 6.94 19.06 1.41
CA GLN A 56 8.34 19.36 1.79
C GLN A 56 8.95 18.36 2.81
N GLN A 57 8.24 17.29 3.15
CA GLN A 57 8.72 16.28 4.08
C GLN A 57 9.70 15.36 3.37
N LYS A 58 10.98 15.37 3.80
CA LYS A 58 11.99 14.45 3.28
C LYS A 58 11.61 13.01 3.64
N PHE A 59 11.06 12.29 2.67
CA PHE A 59 10.76 10.87 2.80
C PHE A 59 11.91 10.04 2.22
N SER A 60 12.29 8.94 2.88
CA SER A 60 13.30 8.05 2.31
C SER A 60 12.67 7.16 1.23
N LEU A 61 13.37 6.97 0.12
CA LEU A 61 12.91 6.12 -0.99
C LEU A 61 12.57 4.70 -0.54
N ARG A 62 13.33 4.16 0.42
CA ARG A 62 13.05 2.85 0.99
C ARG A 62 11.70 2.81 1.71
N LYS A 63 11.38 3.81 2.53
CA LYS A 63 10.07 3.88 3.19
C LYS A 63 8.95 4.05 2.16
N LEU A 64 9.18 4.76 1.06
CA LEU A 64 8.19 4.91 -0.01
C LEU A 64 7.87 3.57 -0.64
N TYR A 65 8.91 2.84 -1.02
CA TYR A 65 8.80 1.50 -1.58
C TYR A 65 8.09 0.55 -0.61
N ASP A 66 8.55 0.48 0.65
CA ASP A 66 7.98 -0.42 1.65
C ASP A 66 6.49 -0.14 1.90
N ASN A 67 6.07 1.14 1.90
CA ASN A 67 4.67 1.52 2.03
C ASN A 67 3.86 1.15 0.77
N LEU A 68 4.32 1.54 -0.42
CA LEU A 68 3.63 1.22 -1.68
C LEU A 68 3.42 -0.30 -1.81
N GLU A 69 4.49 -1.07 -1.64
CA GLU A 69 4.47 -2.54 -1.70
C GLU A 69 3.50 -3.13 -0.66
N SER A 70 3.51 -2.62 0.57
CA SER A 70 2.60 -3.10 1.61
C SER A 70 1.13 -2.84 1.28
N LYS A 71 0.78 -1.69 0.69
CA LYS A 71 -0.61 -1.37 0.31
C LYS A 71 -1.04 -2.17 -0.91
N LEU A 72 -0.18 -2.30 -1.92
CA LEU A 72 -0.46 -3.12 -3.11
C LEU A 72 -0.69 -4.58 -2.76
N ARG A 73 0.16 -5.15 -1.90
CA ARG A 73 -0.01 -6.53 -1.42
C ARG A 73 -1.33 -6.72 -0.66
N ALA A 74 -1.74 -5.73 0.15
CA ALA A 74 -3.01 -5.79 0.86
C ALA A 74 -4.21 -5.80 -0.12
N LEU A 75 -4.14 -5.00 -1.19
CA LEU A 75 -5.14 -5.00 -2.26
C LEU A 75 -5.21 -6.35 -3.01
N GLU A 76 -4.05 -6.98 -3.28
CA GLU A 76 -4.00 -8.32 -3.89
C GLU A 76 -4.67 -9.37 -3.01
N VAL A 77 -4.41 -9.37 -1.70
CA VAL A 77 -5.04 -10.29 -0.74
C VAL A 77 -6.56 -10.10 -0.68
N LEU A 78 -7.05 -8.87 -0.86
CA LEU A 78 -8.47 -8.54 -0.92
C LEU A 78 -9.12 -8.80 -2.29
N GLY A 79 -8.43 -9.49 -3.21
CA GLY A 79 -8.99 -9.87 -4.50
C GLY A 79 -9.03 -8.75 -5.53
N VAL A 80 -8.35 -7.62 -5.28
CA VAL A 80 -8.10 -6.63 -6.32
C VAL A 80 -7.00 -7.19 -7.21
N ALA A 81 -7.41 -7.75 -8.34
CA ALA A 81 -6.49 -8.31 -9.31
C ALA A 81 -5.61 -7.21 -9.94
N ARG A 82 -4.35 -7.57 -10.21
CA ARG A 82 -3.31 -6.63 -10.67
C ARG A 82 -3.65 -5.94 -11.97
N ASP A 83 -4.34 -6.64 -12.86
CA ASP A 83 -4.90 -6.12 -14.11
C ASP A 83 -5.79 -4.88 -13.91
N LYS A 84 -6.51 -4.78 -12.79
CA LYS A 84 -7.39 -3.64 -12.49
C LYS A 84 -6.65 -2.34 -12.20
N TYR A 85 -5.40 -2.41 -11.75
CA TYR A 85 -4.61 -1.21 -11.41
C TYR A 85 -3.26 -1.14 -12.13
N GLU A 86 -2.94 -2.07 -13.02
CA GLU A 86 -1.67 -2.13 -13.77
C GLU A 86 -1.38 -0.82 -14.52
N ALA A 87 -2.38 -0.28 -15.22
CA ALA A 87 -2.27 0.98 -15.94
C ALA A 87 -2.01 2.19 -15.02
N MET A 88 -2.39 2.09 -13.73
CA MET A 88 -2.20 3.14 -12.74
C MET A 88 -0.90 2.98 -11.95
N LEU A 89 -0.28 1.80 -11.91
CA LEU A 89 0.93 1.55 -11.10
C LEU A 89 2.08 2.47 -11.48
N TYR A 90 2.40 2.55 -12.78
CA TYR A 90 3.48 3.39 -13.25
C TYR A 90 3.27 4.88 -12.90
N PRO A 91 2.15 5.52 -13.28
CA PRO A 91 1.94 6.93 -12.95
C PRO A 91 1.83 7.18 -11.44
N LEU A 92 1.31 6.24 -10.66
CA LEU A 92 1.25 6.34 -9.19
C LEU A 92 2.65 6.35 -8.56
N VAL A 93 3.49 5.38 -8.94
CA VAL A 93 4.87 5.29 -8.43
C VAL A 93 5.67 6.51 -8.87
N GLU A 94 5.63 6.87 -10.15
CA GLU A 94 6.30 8.05 -10.69
C GLU A 94 5.88 9.33 -9.94
N SER A 95 4.59 9.51 -9.70
CA SER A 95 4.07 10.69 -8.99
C SER A 95 4.42 10.73 -7.51
N SER A 96 4.68 9.58 -6.89
CA SER A 96 5.07 9.49 -5.48
C SER A 96 6.56 9.75 -5.21
N LEU A 97 7.39 9.68 -6.25
CA LEU A 97 8.84 9.86 -6.12
C LEU A 97 9.24 11.33 -5.90
N PRO A 98 10.21 11.60 -5.00
CA PRO A 98 10.79 12.94 -4.84
C PRO A 98 11.37 13.47 -6.16
N ASP A 99 11.23 14.78 -6.41
CA ASP A 99 11.67 15.39 -7.67
C ASP A 99 13.18 15.22 -7.91
N ASP A 100 14.00 15.26 -6.86
CA ASP A 100 15.44 15.05 -6.99
C ASP A 100 15.77 13.62 -7.43
N THR A 101 15.00 12.63 -6.97
CA THR A 101 15.14 11.24 -7.42
C THR A 101 14.71 11.09 -8.87
N LEU A 102 13.58 11.68 -9.26
CA LEU A 102 13.12 11.68 -10.65
C LEU A 102 14.14 12.35 -11.57
N ARG A 103 14.67 13.52 -11.19
CA ARG A 103 15.70 14.23 -11.95
C ARG A 103 16.97 13.39 -12.10
N ALA A 104 17.43 12.76 -11.03
CA ALA A 104 18.60 11.88 -11.08
C ALA A 104 18.38 10.68 -12.01
N TRP A 105 17.19 10.07 -11.96
CA TRP A 105 16.82 8.96 -12.83
C TRP A 105 16.74 9.37 -14.31
N GLN A 106 16.12 10.51 -14.62
CA GLN A 106 16.05 11.05 -15.98
C GLN A 106 17.44 11.36 -16.56
N ARG A 107 18.35 11.91 -15.73
CA ARG A 107 19.76 12.14 -16.13
C ARG A 107 20.45 10.83 -16.49
N PHE A 108 20.29 9.79 -15.67
CA PHE A 108 20.88 8.47 -15.95
C PHE A 108 20.31 7.84 -17.23
N GLY A 109 18.99 7.97 -17.44
CA GLY A 109 18.33 7.50 -18.67
C GLY A 109 18.75 8.25 -19.93
N ALA A 110 19.03 9.56 -19.84
CA ALA A 110 19.55 10.35 -20.95
C ALA A 110 21.00 9.95 -21.31
N ILE A 111 21.86 9.73 -20.31
CA ILE A 111 23.24 9.28 -20.51
C ILE A 111 23.30 7.92 -21.20
N ASN A 112 22.46 6.96 -20.76
CA ASN A 112 22.43 5.62 -21.36
C ASN A 112 21.83 5.58 -22.79
N ARG A 113 20.94 6.52 -23.13
CA ARG A 113 20.41 6.64 -24.51
C ARG A 113 21.48 7.18 -25.47
N GLY A 114 22.20 8.24 -25.08
CA GLY A 114 23.32 8.76 -25.88
C GLY A 114 24.45 7.74 -26.09
N HIS A 115 24.67 6.83 -25.13
CA HIS A 115 25.69 5.79 -25.28
C HIS A 115 25.29 4.65 -26.25
N ARG A 116 24.00 4.47 -26.53
CA ARG A 116 23.48 3.49 -27.51
C ARG A 116 23.45 4.05 -28.93
N GLU A 117 23.23 5.35 -29.10
CA GLU A 117 23.30 6.00 -30.42
C GLU A 117 24.74 6.15 -30.94
N ASN A 118 25.71 6.41 -30.05
CA ASN A 118 27.13 6.48 -30.43
C ASN A 118 27.80 5.11 -30.70
N ARG A 119 27.03 4.00 -30.70
CA ARG A 119 27.51 2.65 -31.06
C ARG A 119 26.86 2.10 -32.35
N LYS A 120 26.10 2.92 -33.07
CA LYS A 120 25.63 2.61 -34.43
C LYS A 120 26.45 3.40 -35.43
#